data_AF-A0AB39CME6-F1
#
_entry.id   AF-A0AB39CME6-F1
#
_cell.length_a   1.000
_cell.length_b   1.000
_cell.length_c   1.000
_cell.angle_alpha   90.00
_cell.angle_beta   90.00
_cell.angle_gamma   90.00
#
_symmetry.space_group_name_H-M   'P 1'
#
loop_
_entity.id
_entity.type
_entity.pdbx_description
1 polymer ?
#
loop_
_entity_poly.entity_id
_entity_poly.type
_entity_poly.pdbx_seq_one_letter_code
_entity_poly.pdbx_strand_id
1 'polypeptide(L)'
;MKASKSSLADLRRLRAEAAPPEPPAAPRRPAGKKRVGRDAAEPSRHETPDNPAAASRSEAHAVAPPLDPADRALFRQAMRFVQPLPDRGPRARAGKAPQGPESLLQARRRHAQGAATEPPPTPAHRQRRKIPALDPEAEAFLQAGCGPDLLRGLRRGKWIPQASLDLHGSTLDQARERLDRFLASCLEHDIRCVRIIHGKGIGSRQGEPVLKAAVRQHLCRLDAVQAWVRCNESEGGEGALHALLRQTLPPQA
;
A
#
# COMPACT_ATOMS: atom_id res chain seq x y z
N MET A 1 32.20 -49.21 46.99
CA MET A 1 32.51 -49.16 45.54
C MET A 1 32.92 -47.73 45.21
N LYS A 2 34.20 -47.48 44.90
CA LYS A 2 34.77 -46.13 44.69
C LYS A 2 34.61 -45.72 43.22
N ALA A 3 34.05 -44.54 42.97
CA ALA A 3 33.96 -43.92 41.65
C ALA A 3 35.33 -43.36 41.22
N SER A 4 35.79 -43.70 40.02
CA SER A 4 36.97 -43.10 39.39
C SER A 4 36.56 -41.87 38.56
N LYS A 5 37.34 -40.80 38.67
CA LYS A 5 37.13 -39.52 38.00
C LYS A 5 37.66 -39.60 36.56
N SER A 6 36.84 -39.19 35.58
CA SER A 6 37.21 -39.09 34.17
C SER A 6 38.26 -38.00 33.93
N SER A 7 39.29 -38.31 33.14
CA SER A 7 40.43 -37.45 32.86
C SER A 7 40.11 -36.40 31.78
N LEU A 8 40.75 -35.23 31.86
CA LEU A 8 40.64 -34.11 30.90
C LEU A 8 41.07 -34.51 29.47
N ALA A 9 41.78 -35.64 29.31
CA ALA A 9 42.10 -36.23 28.02
C ALA A 9 40.86 -36.78 27.28
N ASP A 10 39.85 -37.28 28.01
CA ASP A 10 38.66 -37.89 27.40
C ASP A 10 37.71 -36.85 26.77
N LEU A 11 37.67 -35.63 27.33
CA LEU A 11 36.84 -34.55 26.79
C LEU A 11 37.39 -33.91 25.51
N ARG A 12 38.71 -33.96 25.29
CA ARG A 12 39.31 -33.49 24.02
C ARG A 12 39.08 -34.46 22.87
N ARG A 13 39.02 -35.76 23.17
CA ARG A 13 38.78 -36.81 22.17
C ARG A 13 37.34 -36.76 21.64
N LEU A 14 36.36 -36.57 22.52
CA LEU A 14 34.94 -36.47 22.15
C LEU A 14 34.58 -35.20 21.35
N ARG A 15 35.39 -34.14 21.43
CA ARG A 15 35.21 -32.92 20.62
C ARG A 15 35.79 -33.06 19.20
N ALA A 16 36.76 -33.94 19.00
CA ALA A 16 37.34 -34.23 17.69
C ALA A 16 36.43 -35.13 16.83
N GLU A 17 35.54 -35.91 17.45
CA GLU A 17 34.57 -36.77 16.75
C GLU A 17 33.27 -36.06 16.32
N ALA A 18 33.08 -34.79 16.68
CA ALA A 18 31.86 -34.01 16.41
C ALA A 18 32.04 -32.88 15.37
N ALA A 19 32.96 -33.02 14.42
CA ALA A 19 33.14 -32.08 13.32
C ALA A 19 32.41 -32.55 12.04
N PRO A 20 31.60 -31.71 11.38
CA PRO A 20 30.88 -32.08 10.15
C PRO A 20 31.83 -32.14 8.93
N PRO A 21 31.56 -33.02 7.94
CA PRO A 21 32.37 -33.15 6.74
C PRO A 21 32.21 -31.98 5.75
N GLU A 22 33.31 -31.64 5.04
CA GLU A 22 33.35 -30.65 3.97
C GLU A 22 32.50 -31.04 2.73
N PRO A 23 31.89 -30.08 2.01
CA PRO A 23 31.15 -30.36 0.79
C PRO A 23 32.07 -30.56 -0.44
N PRO A 24 31.74 -31.49 -1.36
CA PRO A 24 32.57 -31.81 -2.53
C PRO A 24 32.44 -30.83 -3.70
N ALA A 25 33.52 -30.74 -4.48
CA ALA A 25 33.66 -29.90 -5.68
C ALA A 25 32.80 -30.37 -6.88
N ALA A 26 32.23 -29.41 -7.60
CA ALA A 26 31.37 -29.64 -8.77
C ALA A 26 32.16 -29.98 -10.06
N PRO A 27 31.64 -30.84 -10.96
CA PRO A 27 32.35 -31.32 -12.14
C PRO A 27 32.29 -30.38 -13.35
N ARG A 28 33.39 -30.39 -14.11
CA ARG A 28 33.57 -29.75 -15.43
C ARG A 28 32.84 -30.54 -16.52
N ARG A 29 32.15 -29.86 -17.43
CA ARG A 29 31.55 -30.47 -18.65
C ARG A 29 32.41 -30.23 -19.90
N PRO A 30 32.41 -31.16 -20.88
CA PRO A 30 33.42 -31.24 -21.92
C PRO A 30 33.10 -30.47 -23.21
N ALA A 31 34.14 -30.29 -24.02
CA ALA A 31 34.12 -29.74 -25.37
C ALA A 31 33.66 -30.75 -26.43
N GLY A 32 32.99 -30.29 -27.49
CA GLY A 32 32.68 -31.04 -28.71
C GLY A 32 32.06 -30.17 -29.82
N LYS A 33 32.73 -30.13 -30.98
CA LYS A 33 32.45 -29.38 -32.24
C LYS A 33 31.22 -29.99 -32.99
N LYS A 34 30.60 -29.48 -34.07
CA LYS A 34 31.00 -28.62 -35.22
C LYS A 34 29.74 -28.27 -36.08
N ARG A 35 29.89 -27.27 -36.97
CA ARG A 35 29.16 -26.96 -38.25
C ARG A 35 28.06 -25.90 -38.17
N VAL A 36 27.80 -25.07 -39.19
CA VAL A 36 28.53 -24.35 -40.27
C VAL A 36 27.43 -23.53 -40.97
N GLY A 37 27.71 -22.28 -41.37
CA GLY A 37 26.87 -21.45 -42.25
C GLY A 37 26.99 -19.97 -41.86
N ARG A 38 27.86 -19.17 -42.51
CA ARG A 38 27.57 -18.32 -43.70
C ARG A 38 26.51 -17.24 -43.38
N ASP A 39 26.71 -15.93 -43.55
CA ASP A 39 27.68 -15.14 -44.29
C ASP A 39 27.85 -13.75 -43.64
N ALA A 40 28.87 -13.02 -44.10
CA ALA A 40 29.38 -11.75 -43.63
C ALA A 40 28.43 -10.54 -43.78
N ALA A 41 28.57 -9.54 -42.89
CA ALA A 41 28.81 -8.12 -43.23
C ALA A 41 28.60 -7.18 -42.01
N GLU A 42 29.67 -6.56 -41.52
CA GLU A 42 29.66 -5.15 -41.07
C GLU A 42 30.20 -4.31 -42.25
N PRO A 43 30.10 -2.96 -42.29
CA PRO A 43 29.50 -1.99 -41.36
C PRO A 43 28.64 -0.91 -42.08
N SER A 44 27.94 -0.04 -41.35
CA SER A 44 27.95 1.41 -41.69
C SER A 44 27.43 2.26 -40.54
N ARG A 45 28.19 3.32 -40.32
CA ARG A 45 27.93 4.46 -39.44
C ARG A 45 26.66 5.18 -39.91
N HIS A 46 25.79 5.55 -38.97
CA HIS A 46 24.99 6.76 -39.14
C HIS A 46 24.88 7.49 -37.80
N GLU A 47 25.36 8.71 -37.84
CA GLU A 47 25.45 9.69 -36.79
C GLU A 47 24.07 9.99 -36.18
N THR A 48 24.04 10.10 -34.86
CA THR A 48 22.92 10.72 -34.15
C THR A 48 23.08 12.23 -34.25
N PRO A 49 22.07 13.00 -34.68
CA PRO A 49 22.15 14.45 -34.65
C PRO A 49 22.09 14.95 -33.20
N ASP A 50 23.03 15.84 -32.89
CA ASP A 50 23.06 16.72 -31.73
C ASP A 50 21.69 17.36 -31.46
N ASN A 51 21.17 17.15 -30.25
CA ASN A 51 20.12 18.00 -29.71
C ASN A 51 20.66 18.76 -28.49
N PRO A 52 21.08 20.03 -28.63
CA PRO A 52 21.76 20.78 -27.57
C PRO A 52 20.82 21.31 -26.47
N ALA A 53 19.54 20.91 -26.42
CA ALA A 53 18.56 21.47 -25.49
C ALA A 53 18.20 20.56 -24.30
N ALA A 54 18.80 19.37 -24.17
CA ALA A 54 18.54 18.43 -23.07
C ALA A 54 19.54 18.50 -21.91
N ALA A 55 20.60 19.30 -22.02
CA ALA A 55 21.70 19.33 -21.06
C ALA A 55 21.51 20.30 -19.87
N SER A 56 20.61 21.29 -19.96
CA SER A 56 20.63 22.44 -19.04
C SER A 56 19.66 22.38 -17.85
N ARG A 57 19.08 21.22 -17.52
CA ARG A 57 18.23 21.06 -16.31
C ARG A 57 18.61 19.90 -15.39
N SER A 58 19.64 19.12 -15.72
CA SER A 58 20.20 18.09 -14.83
C SER A 58 21.27 18.62 -13.87
N GLU A 59 21.71 19.87 -14.03
CA GLU A 59 22.82 20.43 -13.24
C GLU A 59 22.37 21.19 -11.97
N ALA A 60 21.07 21.43 -11.78
CA ALA A 60 20.57 22.23 -10.65
C ALA A 60 20.30 21.45 -9.35
N HIS A 61 20.50 20.13 -9.33
CA HIS A 61 20.70 19.40 -8.07
C HIS A 61 22.21 19.31 -7.83
N ALA A 62 22.82 20.47 -7.63
CA ALA A 62 24.22 20.59 -7.27
C ALA A 62 24.46 19.76 -6.01
N VAL A 63 25.07 18.60 -6.24
CA VAL A 63 26.08 17.93 -5.43
C VAL A 63 26.42 18.79 -4.20
N ALA A 64 25.97 18.37 -3.03
CA ALA A 64 26.55 18.87 -1.79
C ALA A 64 28.08 18.75 -1.94
N PRO A 65 28.87 19.80 -1.66
CA PRO A 65 30.31 19.74 -1.84
C PRO A 65 30.84 18.49 -1.14
N PRO A 66 31.77 17.74 -1.76
CA PRO A 66 32.32 16.56 -1.11
C PRO A 66 32.84 16.97 0.26
N LEU A 67 32.29 16.35 1.30
CA LEU A 67 32.63 16.68 2.69
C LEU A 67 34.16 16.65 2.85
N ASP A 68 34.70 17.69 3.49
CA ASP A 68 36.12 17.79 3.79
C ASP A 68 36.58 16.49 4.49
N PRO A 69 37.71 15.89 4.10
CA PRO A 69 38.38 14.84 4.87
C PRO A 69 38.37 15.05 6.39
N ALA A 70 38.52 16.29 6.86
CA ALA A 70 38.46 16.65 8.29
C ALA A 70 37.06 16.40 8.89
N ASP A 71 35.99 16.86 8.23
CA ASP A 71 34.61 16.67 8.67
C ASP A 71 34.22 15.19 8.70
N ARG A 72 34.70 14.41 7.72
CA ARG A 72 34.49 12.97 7.68
C ARG A 72 35.19 12.25 8.83
N ALA A 73 36.37 12.72 9.24
CA ALA A 73 37.09 12.17 10.37
C ALA A 73 36.39 12.50 11.70
N LEU A 74 35.95 13.75 11.86
CA LEU A 74 35.18 14.20 13.03
C LEU A 74 33.88 13.40 13.17
N PHE A 75 33.16 13.18 12.07
CA PHE A 75 31.95 12.35 12.07
C PHE A 75 32.22 10.92 12.52
N ARG A 76 33.28 10.28 12.02
CA ARG A 76 33.66 8.91 12.45
C ARG A 76 34.01 8.86 13.93
N GLN A 77 34.68 9.88 14.45
CA GLN A 77 35.02 9.97 15.87
C GLN A 77 33.76 10.15 16.74
N ALA A 78 32.81 10.98 16.30
CA ALA A 78 31.53 11.17 16.98
C ALA A 78 30.68 9.88 16.98
N MET A 79 30.73 9.11 15.89
CA MET A 79 29.95 7.88 15.73
C MET A 79 30.64 6.61 16.22
N ARG A 80 31.77 6.71 16.94
CA ARG A 80 32.62 5.54 17.28
C ARG A 80 31.90 4.44 18.09
N PHE A 81 30.84 4.79 18.81
CA PHE A 81 30.08 3.87 19.67
C PHE A 81 28.77 3.39 19.04
N VAL A 82 28.48 3.75 17.80
CA VAL A 82 27.24 3.38 17.11
C VAL A 82 27.47 2.12 16.29
N GLN A 83 26.67 1.09 16.55
CA GLN A 83 26.70 -0.14 15.75
C GLN A 83 25.93 0.07 14.44
N PRO A 84 26.57 -0.11 13.26
CA PRO A 84 25.88 0.01 11.98
C PRO A 84 24.80 -1.05 11.85
N LEU A 85 23.64 -0.69 11.30
CA LEU A 85 22.62 -1.67 10.98
C LEU A 85 23.13 -2.60 9.85
N PRO A 86 22.86 -3.91 9.95
CA PRO A 86 23.19 -4.86 8.89
C PRO A 86 22.47 -4.49 7.60
N ASP A 87 23.20 -4.48 6.49
CA ASP A 87 22.65 -4.10 5.19
C ASP A 87 21.75 -5.24 4.68
N ARG A 88 20.44 -5.06 4.79
CA ARG A 88 19.43 -6.06 4.41
C ARG A 88 19.01 -5.95 2.94
N GLY A 89 19.94 -5.59 2.06
CA GLY A 89 19.71 -5.45 0.62
C GLY A 89 19.19 -4.06 0.20
N PRO A 90 18.77 -3.91 -1.07
CA PRO A 90 18.39 -2.61 -1.62
C PRO A 90 17.23 -2.01 -0.82
N ARG A 91 17.54 -0.97 -0.05
CA ARG A 91 16.53 -0.12 0.60
C ARG A 91 15.58 0.37 -0.48
N ALA A 92 14.27 0.31 -0.22
CA ALA A 92 13.27 0.86 -1.11
C ALA A 92 13.63 2.32 -1.41
N ARG A 93 14.17 2.57 -2.61
CA ARG A 93 14.36 3.92 -3.09
C ARG A 93 12.96 4.45 -3.32
N ALA A 94 12.53 5.40 -2.49
CA ALA A 94 11.34 6.17 -2.79
C ALA A 94 11.54 6.73 -4.21
N GLY A 95 10.72 6.27 -5.16
CA GLY A 95 10.72 6.84 -6.49
C GLY A 95 10.56 8.35 -6.38
N LYS A 96 11.12 9.10 -7.34
CA LYS A 96 10.96 10.55 -7.39
C LYS A 96 9.47 10.85 -7.28
N ALA A 97 9.07 11.62 -6.27
CA ALA A 97 7.67 11.97 -6.06
C ALA A 97 7.11 12.51 -7.37
N PRO A 98 5.90 12.08 -7.80
CA PRO A 98 5.31 12.58 -9.03
C PRO A 98 5.25 14.11 -8.93
N GLN A 99 6.02 14.77 -9.79
CA GLN A 99 6.02 16.21 -9.84
C GLN A 99 4.68 16.61 -10.43
N GLY A 100 3.87 17.32 -9.66
CA GLY A 100 2.62 17.90 -10.18
C GLY A 100 2.88 18.74 -11.43
N PRO A 101 1.85 19.03 -12.23
CA PRO A 101 2.02 19.81 -13.46
C PRO A 101 2.76 21.13 -13.18
N GLU A 102 3.67 21.52 -14.07
CA GLU A 102 4.60 22.65 -13.89
C GLU A 102 3.88 23.96 -13.54
N SER A 103 2.66 24.14 -14.05
CA SER A 103 1.76 25.26 -13.73
C SER A 103 1.43 25.37 -12.24
N LEU A 104 1.18 24.25 -11.56
CA LEU A 104 0.89 24.21 -10.12
C LEU A 104 2.13 24.56 -9.29
N LEU A 105 3.32 24.14 -9.73
CA LEU A 105 4.58 24.46 -9.06
C LEU A 105 4.94 25.95 -9.23
N GLN A 106 4.70 26.52 -10.41
CA GLN A 106 4.87 27.95 -10.67
C GLN A 106 3.88 28.80 -9.85
N ALA A 107 2.60 28.41 -9.79
CA ALA A 107 1.61 29.10 -8.96
C ALA A 107 2.01 29.13 -7.48
N ARG A 108 2.50 28.01 -6.94
CA ARG A 108 3.01 27.93 -5.56
C ARG A 108 4.21 28.85 -5.30
N ARG A 109 5.16 28.93 -6.24
CA ARG A 109 6.31 29.85 -6.12
C ARG A 109 5.89 31.31 -6.15
N ARG A 110 4.99 31.68 -7.08
CA ARG A 110 4.46 33.05 -7.16
C ARG A 110 3.75 33.47 -5.87
N HIS A 111 2.96 32.57 -5.28
CA HIS A 111 2.32 32.79 -3.99
C HIS A 111 3.34 32.98 -2.85
N ALA A 112 4.37 32.12 -2.77
CA ALA A 112 5.42 32.26 -1.76
C ALA A 112 6.23 33.56 -1.89
N GLN A 113 6.28 34.14 -3.08
CA GLN A 113 6.93 35.43 -3.38
C GLN A 113 6.01 36.64 -3.19
N GLY A 114 4.80 36.46 -2.63
CA GLY A 114 3.89 37.55 -2.31
C GLY A 114 3.09 38.11 -3.50
N ALA A 115 3.11 37.44 -4.66
CA ALA A 115 2.26 37.84 -5.77
C ALA A 115 0.80 37.56 -5.43
N ALA A 116 -0.05 38.59 -5.50
CA ALA A 116 -1.51 38.47 -5.39
C ALA A 116 -2.02 37.63 -6.56
N THR A 117 -2.11 36.33 -6.34
CA THR A 117 -2.82 35.43 -7.23
C THR A 117 -4.26 35.44 -6.78
N GLU A 118 -5.20 35.49 -7.72
CA GLU A 118 -6.59 35.12 -7.45
C GLU A 118 -6.62 33.88 -6.55
N PRO A 119 -7.56 33.79 -5.59
CA PRO A 119 -7.69 32.60 -4.76
C PRO A 119 -7.62 31.38 -5.70
N PRO A 120 -6.77 30.38 -5.40
CA PRO A 120 -6.68 29.20 -6.23
C PRO A 120 -8.12 28.75 -6.47
N PRO A 121 -8.52 28.38 -7.70
CA PRO A 121 -9.88 27.95 -7.96
C PRO A 121 -10.20 26.95 -6.84
N THR A 122 -11.13 27.32 -5.95
CA THR A 122 -11.63 26.43 -4.88
C THR A 122 -11.83 25.13 -5.59
N PRO A 123 -11.08 24.05 -5.27
CA PRO A 123 -10.86 22.92 -6.17
C PRO A 123 -12.19 22.60 -6.82
N ALA A 124 -12.32 23.05 -8.08
CA ALA A 124 -13.62 23.25 -8.69
C ALA A 124 -14.21 21.85 -8.83
N HIS A 125 -15.13 21.55 -7.92
CA HIS A 125 -15.42 20.18 -7.51
C HIS A 125 -14.20 19.42 -6.99
N ARG A 126 -14.33 18.86 -5.78
CA ARG A 126 -13.70 17.60 -5.37
C ARG A 126 -13.78 16.71 -6.61
N GLN A 127 -12.67 16.58 -7.39
CA GLN A 127 -12.66 15.89 -8.68
C GLN A 127 -13.53 14.67 -8.50
N ARG A 128 -14.70 14.66 -9.16
CA ARG A 128 -15.75 13.65 -8.92
C ARG A 128 -15.02 12.33 -9.02
N ARG A 129 -14.68 11.74 -7.86
CA ARG A 129 -13.70 10.65 -7.82
C ARG A 129 -14.23 9.65 -8.83
N LYS A 130 -13.43 9.28 -9.83
CA LYS A 130 -13.83 8.18 -10.71
C LYS A 130 -13.84 6.96 -9.81
N ILE A 131 -15.00 6.71 -9.21
CA ILE A 131 -15.24 5.52 -8.42
C ILE A 131 -15.15 4.40 -9.45
N PRO A 132 -14.22 3.45 -9.30
CA PRO A 132 -14.18 2.28 -10.16
C PRO A 132 -15.59 1.69 -10.21
N ALA A 133 -16.06 1.31 -11.41
CA ALA A 133 -17.27 0.52 -11.51
C ALA A 133 -17.09 -0.69 -10.60
N LEU A 134 -17.81 -0.70 -9.49
CA LEU A 134 -17.72 -1.79 -8.52
C LEU A 134 -18.40 -2.99 -9.16
N ASP A 135 -17.71 -4.12 -9.17
CA ASP A 135 -18.34 -5.39 -9.52
C ASP A 135 -19.54 -5.62 -8.58
N PRO A 136 -20.77 -5.81 -9.10
CA PRO A 136 -21.93 -6.11 -8.26
C PRO A 136 -21.69 -7.31 -7.32
N GLU A 137 -20.81 -8.24 -7.69
CA GLU A 137 -20.44 -9.42 -6.90
C GLU A 137 -19.26 -9.20 -5.96
N ALA A 138 -18.72 -7.98 -5.88
CA ALA A 138 -17.62 -7.66 -4.95
C ALA A 138 -18.01 -7.98 -3.50
N GLU A 139 -17.21 -8.82 -2.85
CA GLU A 139 -17.40 -9.20 -1.45
C GLU A 139 -16.77 -8.21 -0.45
N ALA A 140 -15.91 -7.32 -0.93
CA ALA A 140 -15.22 -6.36 -0.10
C ALA A 140 -14.81 -5.12 -0.90
N PHE A 141 -14.64 -4.01 -0.19
CA PHE A 141 -14.13 -2.75 -0.72
C PHE A 141 -13.21 -2.09 0.27
N LEU A 142 -12.18 -1.44 -0.25
CA LEU A 142 -11.24 -0.64 0.51
C LEU A 142 -11.11 0.73 -0.17
N GLN A 143 -11.29 1.78 0.62
CA GLN A 143 -11.15 3.15 0.17
C GLN A 143 -9.70 3.44 -0.21
N ALA A 144 -9.51 4.26 -1.26
CA ALA A 144 -8.18 4.67 -1.69
C ALA A 144 -7.44 5.42 -0.57
N GLY A 145 -6.20 5.00 -0.30
CA GLY A 145 -5.38 5.54 0.79
C GLY A 145 -5.53 4.81 2.14
N CYS A 146 -6.43 3.82 2.24
CA CYS A 146 -6.52 2.96 3.41
C CYS A 146 -5.66 1.69 3.23
N GLY A 147 -5.11 1.17 4.34
CA GLY A 147 -4.27 -0.04 4.33
C GLY A 147 -5.10 -1.34 4.26
N PRO A 148 -4.55 -2.42 3.67
CA PRO A 148 -5.24 -3.71 3.55
C PRO A 148 -5.57 -4.38 4.89
N ASP A 149 -4.95 -3.94 5.99
CA ASP A 149 -5.23 -4.43 7.34
C ASP A 149 -6.65 -4.13 7.81
N LEU A 150 -7.31 -3.10 7.27
CA LEU A 150 -8.71 -2.82 7.60
C LEU A 150 -9.62 -3.94 7.11
N LEU A 151 -9.42 -4.45 5.89
CA LEU A 151 -10.16 -5.58 5.36
C LEU A 151 -9.89 -6.87 6.15
N ARG A 152 -8.62 -7.13 6.47
CA ARG A 152 -8.24 -8.30 7.29
C ARG A 152 -8.85 -8.22 8.68
N GLY A 153 -8.85 -7.04 9.30
CA GLY A 153 -9.44 -6.82 10.61
C GLY A 153 -10.97 -6.99 10.59
N LEU A 154 -11.66 -6.42 9.59
CA LEU A 154 -13.11 -6.61 9.43
C LEU A 154 -13.48 -8.09 9.25
N ARG A 155 -12.78 -8.82 8.37
CA ARG A 155 -13.02 -10.27 8.16
C ARG A 155 -12.78 -11.11 9.41
N ARG A 156 -11.86 -10.70 10.28
CA ARG A 156 -11.55 -11.37 11.54
C ARG A 156 -12.43 -10.93 12.71
N GLY A 157 -13.37 -10.01 12.49
CA GLY A 157 -14.21 -9.46 13.56
C GLY A 157 -13.46 -8.58 14.56
N LYS A 158 -12.34 -7.95 14.16
CA LYS A 158 -11.58 -7.02 15.02
C LYS A 158 -12.44 -5.86 15.52
N TRP A 159 -13.40 -5.43 14.71
CA TRP A 159 -14.37 -4.40 15.08
C TRP A 159 -15.76 -5.02 15.14
N ILE A 160 -16.32 -5.06 16.34
CA ILE A 160 -17.69 -5.51 16.58
C ILE A 160 -18.64 -4.40 16.09
N PRO A 161 -19.67 -4.72 15.28
CA PRO A 161 -20.66 -3.74 14.86
C PRO A 161 -21.42 -3.21 16.09
N GLN A 162 -21.42 -1.89 16.27
CA GLN A 162 -22.07 -1.22 17.40
C GLN A 162 -23.49 -0.78 17.07
N ALA A 163 -23.78 -0.61 15.77
CA ALA A 163 -25.10 -0.28 15.27
C ALA A 163 -25.44 -1.12 14.04
N SER A 164 -26.73 -1.33 13.81
CA SER A 164 -27.25 -2.12 12.67
C SER A 164 -28.38 -1.36 12.00
N LEU A 165 -28.38 -1.35 10.66
CA LEU A 165 -29.47 -0.82 9.84
C LEU A 165 -30.10 -1.93 9.03
N ASP A 166 -31.43 -1.98 9.02
CA ASP A 166 -32.20 -2.91 8.21
C ASP A 166 -32.99 -2.19 7.11
N LEU A 167 -32.68 -2.55 5.87
CA LEU A 167 -33.21 -1.99 4.63
C LEU A 167 -34.06 -3.00 3.85
N HIS A 168 -34.37 -4.18 4.42
CA HIS A 168 -35.22 -5.15 3.72
C HIS A 168 -36.56 -4.53 3.31
N GLY A 169 -37.05 -4.90 2.12
CA GLY A 169 -38.33 -4.43 1.59
C GLY A 169 -38.40 -2.93 1.28
N SER A 170 -37.34 -2.16 1.51
CA SER A 170 -37.31 -0.72 1.20
C SER A 170 -37.19 -0.52 -0.31
N THR A 171 -37.77 0.56 -0.82
CA THR A 171 -37.48 1.01 -2.18
C THR A 171 -36.05 1.58 -2.26
N LEU A 172 -35.52 1.74 -3.47
CA LEU A 172 -34.17 2.30 -3.68
C LEU A 172 -34.01 3.67 -2.99
N ASP A 173 -35.00 4.55 -3.15
CA ASP A 173 -34.97 5.91 -2.60
C ASP A 173 -35.07 5.89 -1.07
N GLN A 174 -35.97 5.07 -0.51
CA GLN A 174 -36.10 4.88 0.94
C GLN A 174 -34.81 4.31 1.54
N ALA A 175 -34.23 3.30 0.89
CA ALA A 175 -33.00 2.67 1.35
C ALA A 175 -31.84 3.67 1.39
N ARG A 176 -31.75 4.53 0.37
CA ARG A 176 -30.73 5.58 0.30
C ARG A 176 -30.90 6.62 1.39
N GLU A 177 -32.09 7.17 1.56
CA GLU A 177 -32.37 8.17 2.59
C GLU A 177 -32.10 7.62 4.00
N ARG A 178 -32.55 6.39 4.28
CA ARG A 178 -32.33 5.72 5.57
C ARG A 178 -30.86 5.43 5.81
N LEU A 179 -30.12 5.01 4.78
CA LEU A 179 -28.69 4.75 4.87
C LEU A 179 -27.90 6.03 5.15
N ASP A 180 -28.19 7.11 4.40
CA ASP A 180 -27.54 8.42 4.59
C ASP A 180 -27.77 8.95 6.01
N ARG A 181 -29.02 8.92 6.49
CA ARG A 181 -29.38 9.34 7.85
C ARG A 181 -28.71 8.48 8.93
N PHE A 182 -28.69 7.16 8.74
CA PHE A 182 -28.05 6.23 9.67
C PHE A 182 -26.54 6.48 9.78
N LEU A 183 -25.86 6.65 8.64
CA LEU A 183 -24.42 6.90 8.63
C LEU A 183 -24.07 8.25 9.25
N ALA A 184 -24.87 9.29 9.01
CA ALA A 184 -24.69 10.59 9.66
C ALA A 184 -24.77 10.48 11.19
N SER A 185 -25.82 9.83 11.71
CA SER A 185 -25.97 9.59 13.16
C SER A 185 -24.83 8.75 13.73
N CYS A 186 -24.35 7.73 13.00
CA CYS A 186 -23.21 6.94 13.44
C CYS A 186 -21.93 7.78 13.55
N LEU A 187 -21.69 8.71 12.61
CA LEU A 187 -20.54 9.61 12.67
C LEU A 187 -20.65 10.60 13.84
N GLU A 188 -21.85 11.12 14.11
CA GLU A 188 -22.12 12.01 15.25
C GLU A 188 -21.88 11.32 16.60
N HIS A 189 -22.17 10.03 16.71
CA HIS A 189 -21.97 9.23 17.91
C HIS A 189 -20.60 8.51 17.97
N ASP A 190 -19.66 8.84 17.09
CA ASP A 190 -18.34 8.21 16.97
C ASP A 190 -18.40 6.67 16.83
N ILE A 191 -19.47 6.17 16.20
CA ILE A 191 -19.65 4.75 15.93
C ILE A 191 -18.76 4.36 14.75
N ARG A 192 -17.82 3.45 15.00
CA ARG A 192 -16.79 3.11 14.02
C ARG A 192 -17.17 1.94 13.11
N CYS A 193 -17.91 0.96 13.62
CA CYS A 193 -18.28 -0.25 12.88
C CYS A 193 -19.79 -0.43 12.89
N VAL A 194 -20.37 -0.63 11.71
CA VAL A 194 -21.81 -0.77 11.53
C VAL A 194 -22.13 -1.97 10.66
N ARG A 195 -23.28 -2.57 10.91
CA ARG A 195 -23.85 -3.64 10.07
C ARG A 195 -24.99 -3.07 9.24
N ILE A 196 -25.00 -3.37 7.94
CA ILE A 196 -26.06 -2.94 7.02
C ILE A 196 -26.68 -4.19 6.40
N ILE A 197 -27.98 -4.38 6.63
CA ILE A 197 -28.77 -5.51 6.14
C ILE A 197 -29.61 -4.97 4.98
N HIS A 198 -29.30 -5.38 3.76
CA HIS A 198 -30.06 -5.01 2.56
C HIS A 198 -30.98 -6.13 2.06
N GLY A 199 -30.83 -7.33 2.62
CA GLY A 199 -31.59 -8.52 2.23
C GLY A 199 -31.03 -9.19 0.97
N LYS A 200 -31.43 -10.44 0.75
CA LYS A 200 -30.95 -11.29 -0.35
C LYS A 200 -31.68 -11.07 -1.69
N GLY A 201 -32.74 -10.25 -1.70
CA GLY A 201 -33.55 -9.99 -2.90
C GLY A 201 -34.65 -11.03 -3.21
N ILE A 202 -34.80 -12.08 -2.39
CA ILE A 202 -35.73 -13.21 -2.62
C ILE A 202 -37.21 -12.80 -2.73
N GLY A 203 -37.60 -11.63 -2.21
CA GLY A 203 -38.96 -11.10 -2.26
C GLY A 203 -39.17 -9.88 -3.17
N SER A 204 -38.19 -9.52 -4.02
CA SER A 204 -38.39 -8.39 -4.93
C SER A 204 -39.34 -8.79 -6.07
N ARG A 205 -40.15 -7.83 -6.57
CA ARG A 205 -41.17 -8.08 -7.63
C ARG A 205 -40.62 -8.75 -8.90
N GLN A 206 -39.31 -8.69 -9.13
CA GLN A 206 -38.62 -9.29 -10.28
C GLN A 206 -37.55 -10.32 -9.87
N GLY A 207 -37.43 -10.66 -8.59
CA GLY A 207 -36.39 -11.57 -8.08
C GLY A 207 -34.96 -11.01 -8.08
N GLU A 208 -34.75 -9.78 -8.56
CA GLU A 208 -33.44 -9.15 -8.63
C GLU A 208 -33.05 -8.46 -7.30
N PRO A 209 -31.80 -8.62 -6.83
CA PRO A 209 -31.31 -7.98 -5.62
C PRO A 209 -30.87 -6.52 -5.90
N VAL A 210 -31.84 -5.66 -6.23
CA VAL A 210 -31.58 -4.25 -6.62
C VAL A 210 -30.86 -3.47 -5.51
N LEU A 211 -31.19 -3.73 -4.24
CA LEU A 211 -30.58 -3.06 -3.10
C LEU A 211 -29.11 -3.47 -2.87
N LYS A 212 -28.72 -4.70 -3.22
CA LYS A 212 -27.35 -5.21 -3.02
C LYS A 212 -26.33 -4.33 -3.77
N ALA A 213 -26.54 -4.15 -5.07
CA ALA A 213 -25.65 -3.34 -5.90
C ALA A 213 -25.71 -1.85 -5.50
N ALA A 214 -26.92 -1.33 -5.28
CA ALA A 214 -27.12 0.08 -4.95
C ALA A 214 -26.45 0.50 -3.63
N VAL A 215 -26.63 -0.29 -2.57
CA VAL A 215 -26.03 -0.01 -1.25
C VAL A 215 -24.51 -0.09 -1.33
N ARG A 216 -23.96 -1.14 -1.95
CA ARG A 216 -22.50 -1.30 -2.11
C ARG A 216 -21.90 -0.14 -2.89
N GLN A 217 -22.49 0.22 -4.02
CA GLN A 217 -22.03 1.34 -4.83
C GLN A 217 -22.16 2.67 -4.08
N HIS A 218 -23.23 2.87 -3.32
CA HIS A 218 -23.44 4.06 -2.53
C HIS A 218 -22.37 4.23 -1.44
N LEU A 219 -22.05 3.16 -0.69
CA LEU A 219 -20.98 3.17 0.32
C LEU A 219 -19.62 3.53 -0.27
N CYS A 220 -19.30 3.06 -1.49
CA CYS A 220 -18.04 3.40 -2.16
C CYS A 220 -17.90 4.90 -2.50
N ARG A 221 -19.01 5.65 -2.61
CA ARG A 221 -18.96 7.09 -2.89
C ARG A 221 -18.75 7.95 -1.66
N LEU A 222 -19.01 7.39 -0.48
CA LEU A 222 -18.91 8.12 0.77
C LEU A 222 -17.47 8.08 1.28
N ASP A 223 -16.84 9.25 1.37
CA ASP A 223 -15.48 9.39 1.91
C ASP A 223 -15.41 9.03 3.41
N ALA A 224 -16.56 9.05 4.09
CA ALA A 224 -16.72 8.60 5.46
C ALA A 224 -16.54 7.08 5.62
N VAL A 225 -16.73 6.29 4.56
CA VAL A 225 -16.56 4.83 4.61
C VAL A 225 -15.12 4.49 4.21
N GLN A 226 -14.42 3.79 5.10
CA GLN A 226 -13.03 3.36 4.87
C GLN A 226 -12.96 1.99 4.19
N ALA A 227 -13.81 1.06 4.60
CA ALA A 227 -13.86 -0.28 4.05
C ALA A 227 -15.22 -0.92 4.35
N TRP A 228 -15.62 -1.89 3.55
CA TRP A 228 -16.73 -2.78 3.88
C TRP A 228 -16.44 -4.21 3.42
N VAL A 229 -17.08 -5.18 4.06
CA VAL A 229 -16.95 -6.61 3.74
C VAL A 229 -18.32 -7.27 3.91
N ARG A 230 -18.66 -8.20 3.01
CA ARG A 230 -19.81 -9.11 3.16
C ARG A 230 -19.78 -9.78 4.53
N CYS A 231 -20.93 -9.91 5.16
CA CYS A 231 -21.05 -10.67 6.40
C CYS A 231 -20.80 -12.17 6.17
N ASN A 232 -20.46 -12.88 7.25
CA ASN A 232 -20.44 -14.34 7.25
C ASN A 232 -21.89 -14.89 7.20
N GLU A 233 -22.07 -16.18 6.96
CA GLU A 233 -23.40 -16.79 6.85
C GLU A 233 -24.23 -16.65 8.12
N SER A 234 -23.62 -16.75 9.30
CA SER A 234 -24.27 -16.58 10.59
C SER A 234 -24.81 -15.16 10.83
N GLU A 235 -24.27 -14.15 10.15
CA GLU A 235 -24.62 -12.73 10.34
C GLU A 235 -25.41 -12.14 9.16
N GLY A 236 -25.98 -12.99 8.29
CA GLY A 236 -26.83 -12.59 7.17
C GLY A 236 -26.23 -12.85 5.77
N GLY A 237 -24.97 -13.29 5.71
CA GLY A 237 -24.28 -13.73 4.50
C GLY A 237 -24.32 -12.67 3.40
N GLU A 238 -24.78 -13.06 2.22
CA GLU A 238 -24.89 -12.18 1.05
C GLU A 238 -25.86 -10.99 1.27
N GLY A 239 -26.82 -11.12 2.17
CA GLY A 239 -27.83 -10.08 2.43
C GLY A 239 -27.39 -8.99 3.41
N ALA A 240 -26.16 -9.07 3.93
CA ALA A 240 -25.64 -8.12 4.90
C ALA A 240 -24.14 -7.84 4.68
N LEU A 241 -23.69 -6.69 5.18
CA LEU A 241 -22.29 -6.30 5.17
C LEU A 241 -21.91 -5.55 6.44
N HIS A 242 -20.63 -5.63 6.81
CA HIS A 242 -20.01 -4.79 7.81
C HIS A 242 -19.28 -3.64 7.13
N ALA A 243 -19.48 -2.42 7.62
CA ALA A 243 -18.81 -1.23 7.13
C ALA A 243 -18.03 -0.54 8.26
N LEU A 244 -16.81 -0.11 7.94
CA LEU A 244 -15.94 0.64 8.84
C LEU A 244 -15.97 2.11 8.45
N LEU A 245 -16.39 2.95 9.38
CA LEU A 245 -16.47 4.39 9.23
C LEU A 245 -15.15 5.06 9.64
N ARG A 246 -14.90 6.23 9.06
CA ARG A 246 -13.81 7.12 9.40
C ARG A 246 -14.22 7.93 10.61
N GLN A 247 -13.50 7.76 11.71
CA GLN A 247 -13.64 8.65 12.85
C GLN A 247 -13.09 10.02 12.47
N THR A 248 -13.95 11.03 12.49
CA THR A 248 -13.51 12.41 12.51
C THR A 248 -13.03 12.68 13.92
N LEU A 249 -11.71 12.64 14.13
CA LEU A 249 -11.13 13.17 15.36
C LEU A 249 -11.67 14.59 15.53
N PRO A 250 -12.33 14.93 16.65
CA PRO A 250 -12.68 16.32 16.91
C PRO A 250 -11.38 17.14 16.88
N PRO A 251 -11.41 18.36 16.31
CA PRO A 251 -10.26 19.26 16.42
C PRO A 251 -9.96 19.40 17.92
N GLN A 252 -8.76 19.00 18.32
CA GLN A 252 -8.26 19.22 19.67
C GLN A 252 -8.31 20.74 19.89
N ALA A 253 -9.17 21.18 20.81
CA ALA A 253 -9.34 22.58 21.19
C ALA A 253 -8.15 23.06 22.04
#